data_AF-A0A367ZEA6-F1
#
_entry.id   AF-A0A367ZEA6-F1
#
_cell.length_a   1.000
_cell.length_b   1.000
_cell.length_c   1.000
_cell.angle_alpha   90.00
_cell.angle_beta   90.00
_cell.angle_gamma   90.00
#
_symmetry.space_group_name_H-M   'P 1'
#
loop_
_entity.id
_entity.type
_entity.pdbx_description
1 polymer ?
#
loop_
_entity_poly.entity_id
_entity_poly.type
_entity_poly.pdbx_seq_one_letter_code
_entity_poly.pdbx_strand_id
1 'polypeptide(L)'
;MSTPVHPLIPLLTVCFSYIVFLGLLAKLRRERLSAQFALEALALTAILAGVMLTTRFTLHPALNLFLLYVVTMRSRLLTEVGTFFARRGQFQWADLVFNLAQRSLPDRNAAGILKINQAVALIQQERLNEAVAMLEELLKGVGAEYLGAKHEAALHYNLGIAYRKLQKDALATVELNKAIEAMPLSEYALRAERALQEKRNPTGKS
;
A
#
# COMPACT_ATOMS: atom_id res chain seq x y z
N MET A 1 -29.84 37.24 -0.76
CA MET A 1 -28.67 37.58 0.07
C MET A 1 -28.07 36.28 0.59
N SER A 2 -26.96 35.83 0.00
CA SER A 2 -26.23 34.66 0.48
C SER A 2 -25.60 35.03 1.82
N THR A 3 -25.92 34.33 2.90
CA THR A 3 -25.20 34.48 4.16
C THR A 3 -23.72 34.17 3.91
N PRO A 4 -22.77 35.01 4.37
CA PRO A 4 -21.36 34.70 4.21
C PRO A 4 -21.06 33.41 4.97
N VAL A 5 -20.82 32.33 4.23
CA VAL A 5 -20.47 31.03 4.78
C VAL A 5 -19.15 31.21 5.52
N HIS A 6 -19.13 30.87 6.82
CA HIS A 6 -17.91 30.95 7.62
C HIS A 6 -16.81 30.09 6.96
N PRO A 7 -15.58 30.61 6.78
CA PRO A 7 -14.54 29.95 5.97
C PRO A 7 -14.10 28.58 6.52
N LEU A 8 -14.42 28.28 7.79
CA LEU A 8 -14.19 26.97 8.40
C LEU A 8 -15.18 25.88 7.97
N ILE A 9 -16.40 26.24 7.56
CA ILE A 9 -17.41 25.26 7.13
C ILE A 9 -16.89 24.38 5.99
N PRO A 10 -16.42 24.93 4.85
CA PRO A 10 -15.90 24.09 3.77
C PRO A 10 -14.66 23.27 4.17
N LEU A 11 -13.79 23.82 5.03
CA LEU A 11 -12.62 23.10 5.55
C LEU A 11 -13.03 21.83 6.30
N LEU A 12 -13.94 21.96 7.27
CA LEU A 12 -14.41 20.86 8.10
C LEU A 12 -15.25 19.85 7.30
N THR A 13 -16.12 20.33 6.41
CA THR A 13 -16.92 19.46 5.53
C THR A 13 -16.02 18.59 4.67
N VAL A 14 -15.00 19.18 4.03
CA VAL A 14 -14.05 18.41 3.20
C VAL A 14 -13.29 17.38 4.02
N CYS A 15 -12.78 17.74 5.21
CA CYS A 15 -12.09 16.78 6.09
C CYS A 15 -13.00 15.63 6.50
N PHE A 16 -14.23 15.93 6.94
CA PHE A 16 -15.20 14.92 7.34
C PHE A 16 -15.54 13.98 6.18
N SER A 17 -15.90 14.53 5.01
CA SER A 17 -16.18 13.75 3.81
C SER A 17 -14.98 12.88 3.40
N TYR A 18 -13.76 13.40 3.52
CA TYR A 18 -12.52 12.69 3.21
C TYR A 18 -12.31 11.46 4.11
N ILE A 19 -12.43 11.62 5.42
CA ILE A 19 -12.28 10.53 6.40
C ILE A 19 -13.36 9.48 6.20
N VAL A 20 -14.62 9.89 6.02
CA VAL A 20 -15.75 8.96 5.81
C VAL A 20 -15.57 8.17 4.51
N PHE A 21 -15.23 8.84 3.42
CA PHE A 21 -15.05 8.21 2.12
C PHE A 21 -13.92 7.16 2.15
N LEU A 22 -12.75 7.52 2.69
CA LEU A 22 -11.63 6.59 2.78
C LEU A 22 -11.86 5.47 3.80
N GLY A 23 -12.59 5.74 4.88
CA GLY A 23 -13.00 4.71 5.82
C GLY A 23 -13.95 3.69 5.22
N LEU A 24 -14.91 4.14 4.40
CA LEU A 24 -15.78 3.25 3.66
C LEU A 24 -14.99 2.37 2.68
N LEU A 25 -14.03 2.96 1.95
CA LEU A 25 -13.16 2.21 1.04
C LEU A 25 -12.23 1.23 1.76
N ALA A 26 -11.75 1.55 2.95
CA ALA A 26 -10.96 0.63 3.76
C ALA A 26 -11.80 -0.59 4.16
N LYS A 27 -13.04 -0.36 4.64
CA LYS A 27 -13.98 -1.42 4.98
C LYS A 27 -14.29 -2.34 3.80
N LEU A 28 -14.51 -1.78 2.60
CA LEU A 28 -14.73 -2.55 1.38
C LEU A 28 -13.52 -3.42 0.99
N ARG A 29 -12.30 -2.95 1.28
CA ARG A 29 -11.05 -3.69 1.02
C ARG A 29 -10.67 -4.70 2.10
N ARG A 30 -11.52 -4.88 3.13
CA ARG A 30 -11.19 -5.64 4.36
C ARG A 30 -9.96 -5.09 5.08
N GLU A 31 -9.70 -3.80 4.93
CA GLU A 31 -8.64 -3.08 5.64
C GLU A 31 -9.22 -2.44 6.90
N ARG A 32 -8.43 -2.37 7.97
CA ARG A 32 -8.80 -1.58 9.15
C ARG A 32 -8.55 -0.10 8.88
N LEU A 33 -9.47 0.76 9.32
CA LEU A 33 -9.21 2.20 9.32
C LEU A 33 -8.03 2.49 10.24
N SER A 34 -7.00 3.10 9.69
CA SER A 34 -5.82 3.49 10.43
C SER A 34 -6.15 4.66 11.37
N ALA A 35 -5.96 4.45 12.67
CA ALA A 35 -6.10 5.52 13.66
C ALA A 35 -5.12 6.66 13.37
N GLN A 36 -3.92 6.32 12.91
CA GLN A 36 -2.92 7.29 12.48
C GLN A 36 -3.44 8.15 11.32
N PHE A 37 -4.03 7.54 10.29
CA PHE A 37 -4.63 8.28 9.17
C PHE A 37 -5.68 9.30 9.65
N ALA A 38 -6.60 8.88 10.53
CA ALA A 38 -7.64 9.76 11.05
C ALA A 38 -7.05 10.90 11.90
N LEU A 39 -6.08 10.60 12.76
CA LEU A 39 -5.40 11.59 13.60
C LEU A 39 -4.62 12.60 12.76
N GLU A 40 -3.92 12.16 11.71
CA GLU A 40 -3.18 13.06 10.81
C GLU A 40 -4.12 13.99 10.04
N ALA A 41 -5.25 13.48 9.54
CA ALA A 41 -6.26 14.30 8.88
C ALA A 41 -6.87 15.35 9.83
N LEU A 42 -7.18 14.95 11.06
CA LEU A 42 -7.72 15.86 12.09
C LEU A 42 -6.68 16.89 12.53
N ALA A 43 -5.43 16.47 12.78
CA ALA A 43 -4.35 17.36 13.18
C ALA A 43 -4.05 18.40 12.09
N LEU A 44 -3.96 17.97 10.82
CA LEU A 44 -3.76 18.88 9.70
C LEU A 44 -4.92 19.89 9.59
N THR A 45 -6.15 19.41 9.74
CA THR A 45 -7.35 20.27 9.71
C THR A 45 -7.34 21.28 10.85
N ALA A 46 -6.96 20.87 12.06
CA ALA A 46 -6.84 21.76 13.22
C ALA A 46 -5.77 22.83 13.01
N ILE A 47 -4.60 22.47 12.45
CA ILE A 47 -3.53 23.41 12.10
C ILE A 47 -4.04 24.42 11.07
N LEU A 48 -4.65 23.94 9.98
CA LEU A 48 -5.19 24.81 8.93
C LEU A 48 -6.29 25.73 9.46
N ALA A 49 -7.18 25.23 10.31
CA ALA A 49 -8.22 26.04 10.95
C ALA A 49 -7.59 27.15 11.81
N GLY A 50 -6.56 26.85 12.61
CA GLY A 50 -5.84 27.84 13.41
C GLY A 50 -5.17 28.92 12.55
N VAL A 51 -4.54 28.53 11.44
CA VAL A 51 -3.95 29.48 10.47
C VAL A 51 -5.03 30.35 9.84
N MET A 52 -6.15 29.79 9.42
CA MET A 52 -7.26 30.55 8.82
C MET A 52 -7.88 31.55 9.81
N LEU A 53 -8.01 31.18 11.08
CA LEU A 53 -8.52 32.06 12.12
C LEU A 53 -7.58 33.25 12.41
N THR A 54 -6.26 33.04 12.33
CA THR A 54 -5.26 34.09 12.61
C THR A 54 -4.99 34.99 11.41
N THR A 55 -4.94 34.44 10.20
CA THR A 55 -4.56 35.17 8.97
C THR A 55 -5.75 35.68 8.15
N ARG A 56 -6.99 35.28 8.49
CA ARG A 56 -8.22 35.53 7.71
C ARG A 56 -8.14 35.04 6.26
N PHE A 57 -7.21 34.15 5.96
CA PHE A 57 -7.06 33.53 4.65
C PHE A 57 -8.12 32.46 4.41
N THR A 58 -8.59 32.32 3.17
CA THR A 58 -9.54 31.29 2.74
C THR A 58 -8.82 30.21 1.94
N LEU A 59 -8.79 28.99 2.49
CA LEU A 59 -8.21 27.84 1.78
C LEU A 59 -9.21 27.29 0.76
N HIS A 60 -8.80 27.21 -0.50
CA HIS A 60 -9.65 26.63 -1.55
C HIS A 60 -9.94 25.14 -1.24
N PRO A 61 -11.19 24.65 -1.38
CA PRO A 61 -11.55 23.27 -1.03
C PRO A 61 -10.70 22.21 -1.74
N ALA A 62 -10.36 22.44 -3.00
CA ALA A 62 -9.50 21.54 -3.76
C ALA A 62 -8.07 21.45 -3.19
N LEU A 63 -7.52 22.58 -2.72
CA LEU A 63 -6.19 22.61 -2.11
C LEU A 63 -6.20 21.93 -0.73
N ASN A 64 -7.27 22.12 0.05
CA ASN A 64 -7.48 21.39 1.30
C ASN A 64 -7.48 19.88 1.07
N LEU A 65 -8.26 19.41 0.09
CA LEU A 65 -8.31 17.99 -0.27
C LEU A 65 -6.95 17.47 -0.74
N PHE A 66 -6.24 18.25 -1.57
CA PHE A 66 -4.90 17.90 -2.03
C PHE A 66 -3.91 17.75 -0.87
N LEU A 67 -3.90 18.70 0.07
CA LEU A 67 -3.05 18.66 1.26
C LEU A 67 -3.37 17.45 2.15
N LEU A 68 -4.66 17.22 2.44
CA LEU A 68 -5.12 16.04 3.16
C LEU A 68 -4.63 14.75 2.48
N TYR A 69 -4.82 14.66 1.17
CA TYR A 69 -4.43 13.50 0.40
C TYR A 69 -2.92 13.25 0.44
N VAL A 70 -2.10 14.25 0.11
CA VAL A 70 -0.64 14.10 0.05
C VAL A 70 -0.07 13.78 1.44
N VAL A 71 -0.53 14.46 2.49
CA VAL A 71 0.01 14.28 3.85
C VAL A 71 -0.33 12.89 4.39
N THR A 72 -1.60 12.48 4.29
CA THR A 72 -2.06 11.21 4.88
C THR A 72 -1.69 9.99 4.03
N MET A 73 -1.55 10.15 2.71
CA MET A 73 -1.11 9.07 1.81
C MET A 73 0.39 9.11 1.50
N ARG A 74 1.18 9.98 2.15
CA ARG A 74 2.60 10.22 1.84
C ARG A 74 3.40 8.94 1.66
N SER A 75 3.26 8.00 2.58
CA SER A 75 4.05 6.76 2.56
C SER A 75 3.62 5.85 1.42
N ARG A 76 2.33 5.85 1.05
CA ARG A 76 1.83 5.08 -0.10
C ARG A 76 2.32 5.68 -1.42
N LEU A 77 2.27 7.01 -1.55
CA LEU A 77 2.77 7.71 -2.73
C LEU A 77 4.26 7.45 -2.93
N LEU A 78 5.06 7.54 -1.86
CA LEU A 78 6.49 7.22 -1.92
C LEU A 78 6.71 5.75 -2.29
N THR A 79 5.96 4.80 -1.73
CA THR A 79 6.05 3.38 -2.14
C THR A 79 5.81 3.19 -3.64
N GLU A 80 4.77 3.82 -4.20
CA GLU A 80 4.49 3.72 -5.64
C GLU A 80 5.63 4.32 -6.49
N VAL A 81 6.22 5.44 -6.05
CA VAL A 81 7.38 6.04 -6.72
C VAL A 81 8.60 5.10 -6.64
N GLY A 82 8.85 4.46 -5.50
CA GLY A 82 9.92 3.47 -5.35
C GLY A 82 9.71 2.27 -6.27
N THR A 83 8.48 1.76 -6.35
CA THR A 83 8.10 0.67 -7.26
C THR A 83 8.26 1.07 -8.73
N PHE A 84 7.95 2.32 -9.09
CA PHE A 84 8.19 2.83 -10.44
C PHE A 84 9.67 2.78 -10.82
N PHE A 85 10.58 3.19 -9.93
CA PHE A 85 12.02 3.06 -10.16
C PHE A 85 12.48 1.61 -10.23
N ALA A 86 12.00 0.75 -9.32
CA ALA A 86 12.34 -0.67 -9.30
C ALA A 86 11.96 -1.37 -10.62
N ARG A 87 10.76 -1.11 -11.15
CA ARG A 87 10.31 -1.66 -12.45
C ARG A 87 11.19 -1.27 -13.64
N ARG A 88 11.91 -0.16 -13.54
CA ARG A 88 12.87 0.30 -14.56
C ARG A 88 14.29 -0.25 -14.33
N GLY A 89 14.49 -1.12 -13.33
CA GLY A 89 15.81 -1.62 -12.92
C GLY A 89 16.66 -0.57 -12.19
N GLN A 90 16.10 0.59 -11.84
CA GLN A 90 16.82 1.66 -11.15
C GLN A 90 16.78 1.44 -9.63
N PHE A 91 17.38 0.34 -9.19
CA PHE A 91 17.27 -0.14 -7.80
C PHE A 91 17.85 0.82 -6.76
N GLN A 92 18.92 1.56 -7.09
CA GLN A 92 19.49 2.57 -6.20
C GLN A 92 18.48 3.68 -5.86
N TRP A 93 17.75 4.17 -6.87
CA TRP A 93 16.70 5.16 -6.67
C TRP A 93 15.48 4.57 -5.96
N ALA A 94 15.13 3.33 -6.27
CA ALA A 94 14.06 2.63 -5.58
C ALA A 94 14.34 2.52 -4.07
N ASP A 95 15.55 2.12 -3.68
CA ASP A 95 15.96 1.98 -2.28
C ASP A 95 15.95 3.33 -1.56
N LEU A 96 16.43 4.41 -2.19
CA LEU A 96 16.34 5.76 -1.64
C LEU A 96 14.88 6.14 -1.33
N VAL A 97 13.98 5.94 -2.29
CA VAL A 97 12.57 6.30 -2.12
C VAL A 97 11.87 5.42 -1.10
N PHE A 98 12.14 4.11 -1.09
CA PHE A 98 11.61 3.21 -0.06
C PHE A 98 12.09 3.58 1.34
N ASN A 99 13.34 4.01 1.50
CA ASN A 99 13.86 4.51 2.76
C ASN A 99 13.15 5.80 3.21
N LEU A 100 12.81 6.69 2.27
CA LEU A 100 11.99 7.87 2.57
C LEU A 100 10.57 7.46 2.99
N ALA A 101 9.96 6.49 2.31
CA ALA A 101 8.64 5.95 2.66
C ALA A 101 8.63 5.33 4.06
N GLN A 102 9.71 4.67 4.47
CA GLN A 102 9.86 4.11 5.81
C GLN A 102 10.03 5.21 6.86
N ARG A 103 10.83 6.24 6.56
CA ARG A 103 11.08 7.38 7.46
C ARG A 103 9.87 8.28 7.64
N SER A 104 8.92 8.28 6.71
CA SER A 104 7.66 9.02 6.85
C SER A 104 6.70 8.39 7.87
N LEU A 105 7.12 7.35 8.61
CA LEU A 105 6.37 6.65 9.65
C LEU A 105 5.02 6.13 9.10
N PRO A 106 5.05 5.15 8.18
CA PRO A 106 3.83 4.58 7.62
C PRO A 106 2.99 3.93 8.72
N ASP A 107 1.67 3.98 8.57
CA ASP A 107 0.79 3.13 9.35
C ASP A 107 1.03 1.64 9.06
N ARG A 108 0.46 0.75 9.88
CA ARG A 108 0.71 -0.70 9.78
C ARG A 108 0.40 -1.28 8.40
N ASN A 109 -0.68 -0.82 7.77
CA ASN A 109 -1.07 -1.29 6.43
C ASN A 109 -0.07 -0.78 5.38
N ALA A 110 0.23 0.52 5.37
CA ALA A 110 1.21 1.11 4.46
C ALA A 110 2.62 0.52 4.64
N ALA A 111 3.01 0.18 5.87
CA ALA A 111 4.27 -0.48 6.18
C ALA A 111 4.34 -1.90 5.58
N GLY A 112 3.24 -2.67 5.67
CA GLY A 112 3.14 -3.98 5.03
C GLY A 112 3.22 -3.89 3.51
N ILE A 113 2.50 -2.93 2.90
CA ILE A 113 2.54 -2.67 1.45
C ILE A 113 3.97 -2.29 1.01
N LEU A 114 4.65 -1.43 1.77
CA LEU A 114 6.04 -1.04 1.51
C LEU A 114 6.97 -2.27 1.52
N LYS A 115 6.90 -3.10 2.56
CA LYS A 115 7.70 -4.34 2.65
C LYS A 115 7.45 -5.29 1.48
N ILE A 116 6.20 -5.48 1.05
CA ILE A 116 5.88 -6.31 -0.13
C ILE A 116 6.56 -5.76 -1.38
N ASN A 117 6.51 -4.44 -1.60
CA ASN A 117 7.12 -3.83 -2.78
C ASN A 117 8.66 -3.86 -2.74
N GLN A 118 9.27 -3.68 -1.56
CA GLN A 118 10.71 -3.87 -1.37
C GLN A 118 11.12 -5.32 -1.68
N ALA A 119 10.37 -6.31 -1.20
CA ALA A 119 10.63 -7.71 -1.51
C ALA A 119 10.49 -8.01 -3.02
N VAL A 120 9.51 -7.40 -3.71
CA VAL A 120 9.41 -7.50 -5.18
C VAL A 120 10.66 -6.94 -5.86
N ALA A 121 11.19 -5.80 -5.39
CA ALA A 121 12.44 -5.25 -5.91
C ALA A 121 13.63 -6.20 -5.65
N LEU A 122 13.69 -6.86 -4.49
CA LEU A 122 14.70 -7.88 -4.19
C LEU A 122 14.59 -9.11 -5.11
N ILE A 123 13.37 -9.57 -5.41
CA ILE A 123 13.12 -10.66 -6.37
C ILE A 123 13.64 -10.29 -7.76
N GLN A 124 13.43 -9.04 -8.19
CA GLN A 124 13.92 -8.54 -9.48
C GLN A 124 15.45 -8.44 -9.54
N GLN A 125 16.11 -8.23 -8.39
CA GLN A 125 17.57 -8.24 -8.24
C GLN A 125 18.16 -9.65 -8.05
N GLU A 126 17.35 -10.71 -8.11
CA GLU A 126 17.76 -12.09 -7.80
C GLU A 126 18.28 -12.30 -6.37
N ARG A 127 17.99 -11.36 -5.46
CA ARG A 127 18.30 -11.44 -4.02
C ARG A 127 17.22 -12.22 -3.28
N LEU A 128 17.03 -13.47 -3.71
CA LEU A 128 15.84 -14.27 -3.38
C LEU A 128 15.74 -14.63 -1.89
N ASN A 129 16.87 -14.95 -1.25
CA ASN A 129 16.87 -15.29 0.18
C ASN A 129 16.44 -14.10 1.04
N GLU A 130 16.89 -12.89 0.70
CA GLU A 130 16.48 -11.66 1.39
C GLU A 130 15.00 -11.35 1.16
N ALA A 131 14.51 -11.54 -0.07
CA ALA A 131 13.09 -11.38 -0.37
C ALA A 131 12.21 -12.35 0.42
N VAL A 132 12.58 -13.63 0.48
CA VAL A 132 11.87 -14.65 1.26
C VAL A 132 11.88 -14.28 2.74
N ALA A 133 13.04 -13.96 3.31
CA ALA A 133 13.15 -13.57 4.72
C ALA A 133 12.24 -12.39 5.07
N MET A 134 12.23 -11.35 4.22
CA MET A 134 11.39 -10.16 4.41
C MET A 134 9.89 -10.48 4.34
N LEU A 135 9.46 -11.30 3.39
CA LEU A 135 8.05 -11.68 3.22
C LEU A 135 7.59 -12.62 4.34
N GLU A 136 8.43 -13.56 4.78
CA GLU A 136 8.13 -14.43 5.91
C GLU A 136 8.05 -13.66 7.23
N GLU A 137 8.93 -12.69 7.46
CA GLU A 137 8.88 -11.82 8.63
C GLU A 137 7.57 -11.02 8.66
N LEU A 138 7.15 -10.50 7.50
CA LEU A 138 5.87 -9.81 7.37
C LEU A 138 4.69 -10.74 7.66
N LEU A 139 4.73 -11.98 7.17
CA LEU A 139 3.68 -12.98 7.37
C LEU A 139 3.57 -13.42 8.84
N LYS A 140 4.70 -13.62 9.52
CA LYS A 140 4.76 -14.01 10.94
C LYS A 140 4.45 -12.85 11.89
N GLY A 141 4.73 -11.62 11.45
CA GLY A 141 4.53 -10.43 12.24
C GLY A 141 3.07 -9.96 12.28
N VAL A 142 2.80 -9.03 13.18
CA VAL A 142 1.51 -8.33 13.32
C VAL A 142 1.10 -7.55 12.06
N GLY A 143 1.96 -7.47 11.04
CA GLY A 143 1.71 -6.72 9.80
C GLY A 143 0.71 -7.40 8.86
N ALA A 144 0.68 -8.73 8.79
CA ALA A 144 -0.18 -9.47 7.88
C ALA A 144 -1.68 -9.22 8.15
N GLU A 145 -2.08 -9.10 9.42
CA GLU A 145 -3.47 -8.87 9.84
C GLU A 145 -4.03 -7.50 9.41
N TYR A 146 -3.18 -6.55 9.03
CA TYR A 146 -3.58 -5.20 8.58
C TYR A 146 -3.57 -5.07 7.06
N LEU A 147 -3.11 -6.10 6.34
CA LEU A 147 -3.16 -6.14 4.89
C LEU A 147 -4.60 -6.36 4.45
N GLY A 148 -5.06 -5.55 3.50
CA GLY A 148 -6.28 -5.85 2.77
C GLY A 148 -6.10 -7.11 1.92
N ALA A 149 -7.19 -7.78 1.56
CA ALA A 149 -7.18 -9.06 0.82
C ALA A 149 -6.30 -9.05 -0.43
N LYS A 150 -6.26 -7.91 -1.16
CA LYS A 150 -5.38 -7.74 -2.32
C LYS A 150 -3.90 -7.86 -1.97
N HIS A 151 -3.47 -7.25 -0.86
CA HIS A 151 -2.07 -7.23 -0.45
C HIS A 151 -1.68 -8.55 0.23
N GLU A 152 -2.61 -9.22 0.90
CA GLU A 152 -2.43 -10.60 1.36
C GLU A 152 -2.20 -11.56 0.18
N ALA A 153 -3.03 -11.48 -0.86
CA ALA A 153 -2.82 -12.24 -2.09
C ALA A 153 -1.47 -11.90 -2.76
N ALA A 154 -1.07 -10.62 -2.75
CA ALA A 154 0.23 -10.18 -3.27
C ALA A 154 1.42 -10.77 -2.48
N LEU A 155 1.34 -10.77 -1.16
CA LEU A 155 2.34 -11.33 -0.25
C LEU A 155 2.59 -12.81 -0.58
N HIS A 156 1.52 -13.61 -0.57
CA HIS A 156 1.58 -15.04 -0.86
C HIS A 156 2.06 -15.32 -2.29
N TYR A 157 1.57 -14.56 -3.28
CA TYR A 157 2.02 -14.70 -4.66
C TYR A 157 3.53 -14.45 -4.78
N ASN A 158 4.03 -13.34 -4.25
CA ASN A 158 5.44 -12.98 -4.35
C ASN A 158 6.35 -13.97 -3.60
N LEU A 159 5.90 -14.48 -2.45
CA LEU A 159 6.63 -15.51 -1.71
C LEU A 159 6.68 -16.82 -2.51
N GLY A 160 5.56 -17.21 -3.14
CA GLY A 160 5.51 -18.35 -4.06
C GLY A 160 6.46 -18.21 -5.26
N ILE A 161 6.53 -17.02 -5.87
CA ILE A 161 7.48 -16.74 -6.96
C ILE A 161 8.93 -16.81 -6.49
N ALA A 162 9.23 -16.24 -5.31
CA ALA A 162 10.57 -16.30 -4.73
C ALA A 162 10.99 -17.75 -4.43
N TYR A 163 10.10 -18.55 -3.85
CA TYR A 163 10.34 -19.98 -3.61
C TYR A 163 10.55 -20.77 -4.88
N ARG A 164 9.77 -20.50 -5.93
CA ARG A 164 9.95 -21.15 -7.23
C ARG A 164 11.32 -20.85 -7.83
N LYS A 165 11.77 -19.59 -7.78
CA LYS A 165 13.12 -19.22 -8.24
C LYS A 165 14.24 -19.86 -7.42
N LEU A 166 13.99 -20.19 -6.15
CA LEU A 166 14.89 -20.96 -5.28
C LEU A 166 14.76 -22.49 -5.45
N GLN A 167 13.99 -22.98 -6.44
CA GLN A 167 13.71 -24.40 -6.65
C GLN A 167 13.02 -25.10 -5.45
N LYS A 168 12.39 -24.33 -4.56
CA LYS A 168 11.61 -24.84 -3.41
C LYS A 168 10.16 -25.06 -3.81
N ASP A 169 9.98 -26.01 -4.71
CA ASP A 169 8.75 -26.23 -5.46
C ASP A 169 7.50 -26.52 -4.61
N ALA A 170 7.65 -27.28 -3.54
CA ALA A 170 6.54 -27.60 -2.63
C ALA A 170 6.04 -26.35 -1.90
N LEU A 171 6.97 -25.54 -1.37
CA LEU A 171 6.64 -24.28 -0.70
C LEU A 171 6.03 -23.27 -1.69
N ALA A 172 6.54 -23.20 -2.91
CA ALA A 172 5.98 -22.37 -3.96
C ALA A 172 4.51 -22.72 -4.23
N THR A 173 4.18 -24.00 -4.39
CA THR A 173 2.79 -24.44 -4.61
C THR A 173 1.87 -24.03 -3.46
N VAL A 174 2.31 -24.23 -2.21
CA VAL A 174 1.52 -23.86 -1.02
C VAL A 174 1.21 -22.36 -1.01
N GLU A 175 2.23 -21.52 -1.22
CA GLU A 175 2.05 -20.06 -1.18
C GLU A 175 1.23 -19.54 -2.37
N LEU A 176 1.38 -20.12 -3.57
CA LEU A 176 0.55 -19.74 -4.71
C LEU A 176 -0.92 -20.10 -4.52
N ASN A 177 -1.24 -21.24 -3.89
CA ASN A 177 -2.62 -21.59 -3.55
C ASN A 177 -3.21 -20.62 -2.52
N LYS A 178 -2.45 -20.25 -1.48
CA LYS A 178 -2.87 -19.23 -0.51
C LYS A 178 -3.17 -17.88 -1.17
N ALA A 179 -2.41 -17.50 -2.19
CA ALA A 179 -2.69 -16.27 -2.95
C ALA A 179 -4.06 -16.31 -3.66
N ILE A 180 -4.44 -17.47 -4.20
CA ILE A 180 -5.74 -17.70 -4.84
C ILE A 180 -6.86 -17.67 -3.79
N GLU A 181 -6.66 -18.34 -2.66
CA GLU A 181 -7.63 -18.38 -1.55
C GLU A 181 -7.87 -17.00 -0.92
N ALA A 182 -6.81 -16.20 -0.74
CA ALA A 182 -6.89 -14.88 -0.12
C ALA A 182 -7.77 -13.91 -0.92
N MET A 183 -7.66 -13.93 -2.25
CA MET A 183 -8.49 -13.09 -3.11
C MET A 183 -8.69 -13.74 -4.50
N PRO A 184 -9.71 -14.62 -4.63
CA PRO A 184 -10.04 -15.25 -5.91
C PRO A 184 -10.31 -14.22 -7.01
N LEU A 185 -9.96 -14.54 -8.25
CA LEU A 185 -10.12 -13.68 -9.43
C LEU A 185 -9.33 -12.36 -9.40
N SER A 186 -8.51 -12.13 -8.36
CA SER A 186 -7.56 -11.01 -8.37
C SER A 186 -6.45 -11.23 -9.41
N GLU A 187 -5.77 -10.15 -9.78
CA GLU A 187 -4.58 -10.24 -10.64
C GLU A 187 -3.53 -11.22 -10.09
N TYR A 188 -3.35 -11.26 -8.76
CA TYR A 188 -2.41 -12.18 -8.12
C TYR A 188 -2.88 -13.63 -8.17
N ALA A 189 -4.17 -13.89 -7.97
CA ALA A 189 -4.74 -15.22 -8.12
C ALA A 189 -4.58 -15.74 -9.57
N LEU A 190 -4.93 -14.93 -10.57
CA LEU A 190 -4.77 -15.31 -11.98
C LEU A 190 -3.31 -15.57 -12.35
N ARG A 191 -2.37 -14.77 -11.83
CA ARG A 191 -0.94 -15.00 -12.03
C ARG A 191 -0.45 -16.25 -11.30
N ALA A 192 -0.98 -16.54 -10.11
CA ALA A 192 -0.66 -17.75 -9.36
C ALA A 192 -1.15 -19.01 -10.07
N GLU A 193 -2.37 -19.01 -10.59
CA GLU A 193 -2.94 -20.09 -11.40
C GLU A 193 -2.06 -20.39 -12.62
N ARG A 194 -1.65 -19.36 -13.37
CA ARG A 194 -0.73 -19.54 -14.51
C ARG A 194 0.61 -20.14 -14.07
N ALA A 195 1.18 -19.64 -12.97
CA ALA A 195 2.44 -20.13 -12.44
C ALA A 195 2.38 -21.62 -12.02
N LEU A 196 1.23 -22.08 -11.52
CA LEU A 196 0.97 -23.48 -11.18
C LEU A 196 0.72 -24.34 -12.45
N GLN A 197 0.03 -23.80 -13.45
CA GLN A 197 -0.22 -24.50 -14.72
C GLN A 197 1.07 -24.72 -15.53
N GLU A 198 1.94 -23.72 -15.61
CA GLU A 198 3.26 -23.81 -16.27
C GLU A 198 4.08 -24.99 -15.73
N LYS A 199 4.00 -25.23 -14.41
CA LYS A 199 4.69 -26.36 -13.76
C LYS A 199 4.07 -27.71 -14.11
N ARG A 200 2.74 -27.76 -14.22
CA ARG A 200 2.02 -29.00 -14.54
C ARG A 200 2.24 -29.43 -15.99
N ASN A 201 2.43 -28.47 -16.90
CA ASN A 201 2.63 -28.69 -18.33
C ASN A 201 3.93 -28.01 -18.84
N PRO A 202 5.12 -28.52 -18.49
CA PRO A 202 6.40 -27.88 -18.84
C PRO A 202 6.69 -27.82 -20.36
N THR A 203 5.90 -28.51 -21.20
CA THR A 203 6.11 -28.68 -22.65
C THR A 203 5.19 -27.83 -23.56
N GLY A 204 4.47 -26.84 -23.02
CA GLY A 204 3.57 -25.98 -23.79
C GLY A 204 4.22 -24.86 -24.63
N LYS A 205 5.40 -25.09 -25.21
CA LYS A 205 5.98 -24.24 -26.26
C LYS A 205 6.12 -25.10 -27.53
N SER A 206 5.11 -25.02 -28.40
CA SER A 206 5.22 -25.31 -29.83
C SER A 206 5.22 -24.00 -30.59
#